data_AF-A0A6L7SS46-F1
#
_entry.id   AF-A0A6L7SS46-F1
#
_cell.length_a   1.000
_cell.length_b   1.000
_cell.length_c   1.000
_cell.angle_alpha   90.00
_cell.angle_beta   90.00
_cell.angle_gamma   90.00
#
_symmetry.space_group_name_H-M   'P 1'
#
loop_
_entity.id
_entity.type
_entity.pdbx_description
1 polymer ?
#
loop_
_entity_poly.entity_id
_entity_poly.type
_entity_poly.pdbx_seq_one_letter_code
_entity_poly.pdbx_strand_id
1 'polypeptide(L)'
;MDLKLIERDAFFNFYNDYIKREYQRGKNSSGGDFYNNQNTRVGKLFASHVMKAAMEGQLGFREAYQLTGLRGGSFQDYAKQLGIRIL
;
A
#
# COMPACT_ATOMS: atom_id res chain seq x y z
N MET A 1 1.35 25.63 31.05
CA MET A 1 0.24 26.04 31.92
C MET A 1 0.67 26.18 33.35
N ASP A 2 1.15 25.09 33.98
CA ASP A 2 1.64 25.15 35.38
C ASP A 2 3.04 25.75 35.52
N LEU A 3 3.93 25.57 34.54
CA LEU A 3 5.25 26.18 34.56
C LEU A 3 5.25 27.65 34.07
N LYS A 4 4.09 28.23 33.74
CA LYS A 4 3.90 29.59 33.15
C LYS A 4 4.74 29.95 31.91
N LEU A 5 5.44 28.99 31.31
CA LEU A 5 6.29 29.20 30.12
C LEU A 5 5.51 29.44 28.81
N ILE A 6 4.19 29.26 28.82
CA ILE A 6 3.31 29.46 27.66
C ILE A 6 1.91 29.81 28.15
N GLU A 7 1.29 30.81 27.53
CA GLU A 7 -0.08 31.21 27.81
C GLU A 7 -1.08 30.15 27.36
N ARG A 8 -2.18 30.03 28.12
CA ARG A 8 -3.22 29.01 27.92
C ARG A 8 -3.73 28.95 26.50
N ASP A 9 -4.07 30.10 25.98
CA ASP A 9 -4.68 30.19 24.68
C ASP A 9 -3.65 29.92 23.58
N ALA A 10 -2.39 30.33 23.77
CA ALA A 10 -1.30 30.03 22.84
C ALA A 10 -1.04 28.52 22.68
N PHE A 11 -1.04 27.77 23.79
CA PHE A 11 -0.89 26.32 23.76
C PHE A 11 -2.07 25.63 23.08
N PHE A 12 -3.31 25.99 23.43
CA PHE A 12 -4.49 25.35 22.83
C PHE A 12 -4.62 25.69 21.35
N ASN A 13 -4.28 26.91 20.93
CA ASN A 13 -4.23 27.29 19.52
C ASN A 13 -3.20 26.45 18.77
N PHE A 14 -1.97 26.37 19.26
CA PHE A 14 -0.93 25.54 18.67
C PHE A 14 -1.34 24.06 18.59
N TYR A 15 -1.87 23.52 19.68
CA TYR A 15 -2.29 22.12 19.78
C TYR A 15 -3.42 21.79 18.81
N ASN A 16 -4.45 22.64 18.75
CA ASN A 16 -5.58 22.45 17.86
C ASN A 16 -5.16 22.53 16.38
N ASP A 17 -4.26 23.46 16.03
CA ASP A 17 -3.73 23.57 14.68
C ASP A 17 -2.80 22.41 14.31
N TYR A 18 -2.03 21.90 15.26
CA TYR A 18 -1.22 20.70 15.08
C TYR A 18 -2.08 19.46 14.82
N ILE A 19 -3.09 19.20 15.67
CA ILE A 19 -3.99 18.06 15.53
C ILE A 19 -4.79 18.14 14.22
N LYS A 20 -5.27 19.32 13.82
CA LYS A 20 -5.95 19.51 12.52
C LYS A 20 -5.04 19.16 11.34
N ARG A 21 -3.77 19.59 11.36
CA ARG A 21 -2.79 19.28 10.31
C ARG A 21 -2.48 17.79 10.25
N GLU A 22 -2.30 17.13 11.39
CA GLU A 22 -2.03 15.69 11.44
C GLU A 22 -3.26 14.86 11.02
N TYR A 23 -4.47 15.26 11.41
CA TYR A 23 -5.70 14.59 10.96
C TYR A 23 -5.93 14.75 9.45
N GLN A 24 -5.57 15.89 8.87
CA GLN A 24 -5.60 16.10 7.41
C GLN A 24 -4.53 15.28 6.68
N ARG A 25 -3.34 15.11 7.28
CA ARG A 25 -2.27 14.25 6.74
C ARG A 25 -2.63 12.77 6.79
N GLY A 26 -3.22 12.29 7.88
CA GLY A 26 -3.65 10.89 8.02
C GLY A 26 -4.80 10.49 7.07
N LYS A 27 -5.60 11.45 6.60
CA LYS A 27 -6.60 11.21 5.54
C LYS A 27 -5.99 11.03 4.15
N ASN A 28 -4.77 11.53 3.93
CA ASN A 28 -4.07 11.49 2.65
C ASN A 28 -2.94 10.44 2.61
N SER A 29 -2.65 9.75 3.72
CA SER A 29 -1.81 8.55 3.68
C SER A 29 -2.64 7.40 3.15
N SER A 30 -2.69 7.29 1.82
CA SER A 30 -2.91 6.02 1.14
C SER A 30 -2.17 4.93 1.91
N GLY A 31 -2.87 3.86 2.31
CA GLY A 31 -2.27 2.73 3.04
C GLY A 31 -0.95 2.31 2.37
N GLY A 32 0.06 2.04 3.22
CA GLY A 32 1.46 1.91 2.79
C GLY A 32 1.62 1.16 1.48
N ASP A 33 2.47 1.68 0.59
CA ASP A 33 2.62 1.27 -0.80
C ASP A 33 2.48 -0.25 -0.93
N PHE A 34 1.29 -0.69 -1.33
CA PHE A 34 0.95 -2.11 -1.47
C PHE A 34 2.04 -2.84 -2.25
N TYR A 35 2.61 -2.17 -3.25
CA TYR A 35 3.77 -2.60 -4.02
C TYR A 35 5.04 -2.85 -3.23
N ASN A 36 5.48 -1.91 -2.39
CA ASN A 36 6.71 -2.05 -1.62
C ASN A 36 6.60 -3.23 -0.63
N ASN A 37 5.40 -3.45 -0.09
CA ASN A 37 5.10 -4.58 0.78
C ASN A 37 4.98 -5.91 0.01
N GLN A 38 4.39 -5.94 -1.19
CA GLN A 38 4.29 -7.18 -1.98
C GLN A 38 5.59 -7.57 -2.67
N ASN A 39 6.41 -6.60 -3.09
CA ASN A 39 7.68 -6.85 -3.76
C ASN A 39 8.69 -7.51 -2.82
N THR A 40 8.72 -7.10 -1.55
CA THR A 40 9.53 -7.74 -0.50
C THR A 40 9.01 -9.12 -0.09
N ARG A 41 7.68 -9.35 -0.17
CA ARG A 41 7.05 -10.61 0.25
C ARG A 41 7.08 -11.73 -0.81
N VAL A 42 6.89 -11.38 -2.08
CA VAL A 42 6.73 -12.35 -3.19
C VAL A 42 7.92 -12.32 -4.15
N GLY A 43 8.59 -11.17 -4.28
CA GLY A 43 9.67 -10.94 -5.24
C GLY A 43 9.16 -10.62 -6.64
N LYS A 44 9.60 -9.48 -7.20
CA LYS A 44 9.24 -9.01 -8.54
C LYS A 44 9.44 -10.06 -9.63
N LEU A 45 10.62 -10.70 -9.66
CA LEU A 45 11.01 -11.62 -10.74
C LEU A 45 10.13 -12.86 -10.74
N PHE A 46 9.95 -13.47 -9.57
CA PHE A 46 9.12 -14.66 -9.38
C PHE A 46 7.66 -14.36 -9.75
N ALA A 47 7.07 -13.32 -9.18
CA ALA A 47 5.71 -12.93 -9.51
C ALA A 47 5.50 -12.65 -11.00
N SER A 48 6.47 -11.99 -11.65
CA SER A 48 6.41 -11.69 -13.08
C SER A 48 6.36 -12.96 -13.93
N HIS A 49 7.15 -13.98 -13.59
CA HIS A 49 7.16 -15.26 -14.30
C HIS A 49 5.84 -16.01 -14.10
N VAL A 50 5.38 -16.12 -12.85
CA VAL A 50 4.12 -16.80 -12.53
C VAL A 50 2.93 -16.15 -13.21
N MET A 51 2.88 -14.81 -13.20
CA MET A 51 1.79 -14.05 -13.83
C MET A 51 1.79 -14.20 -15.36
N LYS A 52 2.96 -14.20 -16.02
CA LYS A 52 3.05 -14.45 -17.46
C LYS A 52 2.64 -15.87 -17.83
N ALA A 53 3.14 -16.86 -17.11
CA ALA A 53 2.76 -18.27 -17.32
C ALA A 53 1.24 -18.48 -17.16
N ALA A 54 0.62 -17.78 -16.21
CA ALA A 54 -0.83 -17.81 -16.03
C ALA A 54 -1.59 -17.19 -17.21
N MET A 55 -1.13 -16.04 -17.72
CA MET A 55 -1.76 -15.37 -18.86
C MET A 55 -1.56 -16.10 -20.19
N GLU A 56 -0.43 -16.81 -20.33
CA GLU A 56 -0.12 -17.65 -21.49
C GLU A 56 -0.80 -19.03 -21.41
N GLY A 57 -1.53 -19.33 -20.34
CA GLY A 57 -2.25 -20.60 -20.15
C GLY A 57 -1.34 -21.78 -19.82
N GLN A 58 -0.05 -21.56 -19.55
CA GLN A 58 0.89 -22.59 -19.10
C GLN A 58 0.65 -22.99 -17.65
N LEU A 59 -0.03 -22.13 -16.88
CA LEU A 59 -0.36 -22.31 -15.48
C LEU A 59 -1.81 -21.86 -15.23
N GLY A 60 -2.56 -22.59 -14.40
CA GLY A 60 -3.91 -22.15 -14.02
C GLY A 60 -3.89 -20.96 -13.05
N PHE A 61 -4.84 -20.03 -13.16
CA PHE A 61 -4.94 -18.87 -12.24
C PHE A 61 -5.05 -19.26 -10.77
N ARG A 62 -5.73 -20.38 -10.46
CA ARG A 62 -5.82 -20.90 -9.08
C ARG A 62 -4.45 -21.24 -8.51
N GLU A 63 -3.58 -21.83 -9.32
CA GLU A 63 -2.23 -22.21 -8.93
C GLU A 63 -1.33 -20.98 -8.84
N ALA A 64 -1.45 -20.05 -9.80
CA ALA A 64 -0.77 -18.76 -9.74
C ALA A 64 -1.10 -17.97 -8.46
N TYR A 65 -2.35 -18.04 -7.99
CA TYR A 65 -2.76 -17.43 -6.72
C TYR A 65 -2.15 -18.10 -5.49
N GLN A 66 -1.97 -19.42 -5.53
CA GLN A 66 -1.30 -20.16 -4.45
C GLN A 66 0.19 -19.83 -4.40
N LEU A 67 0.86 -19.82 -5.56
CA LEU A 67 2.28 -19.51 -5.68
C LEU A 67 2.62 -18.09 -5.24
N THR A 68 1.80 -17.11 -5.62
CA THR A 68 2.05 -15.69 -5.29
C THR A 68 1.44 -15.26 -3.96
N GLY A 69 0.49 -16.01 -3.41
CA GLY A 69 -0.33 -15.58 -2.27
C GLY A 69 -1.21 -14.36 -2.56
N LEU A 70 -1.35 -13.96 -3.83
CA LEU A 70 -2.21 -12.88 -4.30
C LEU A 70 -3.48 -13.47 -4.93
N ARG A 71 -4.61 -12.77 -4.80
CA ARG A 71 -5.92 -13.25 -5.28
C ARG A 71 -6.76 -12.13 -5.85
N GLY A 72 -7.54 -12.42 -6.88
CA GLY A 72 -8.52 -11.49 -7.46
C GLY A 72 -7.90 -10.12 -7.78
N GLY A 73 -8.49 -9.05 -7.26
CA GLY A 73 -8.04 -7.67 -7.48
C GLY A 73 -6.56 -7.44 -7.15
N SER A 74 -6.08 -7.98 -6.02
CA SER A 74 -4.66 -7.83 -5.62
C SER A 74 -3.67 -8.46 -6.61
N PHE A 75 -4.08 -9.54 -7.29
CA PHE A 75 -3.28 -10.16 -8.34
C PHE A 75 -3.29 -9.29 -9.60
N GLN A 76 -4.46 -8.74 -9.96
CA GLN A 76 -4.61 -7.85 -11.11
C GLN A 76 -3.85 -6.52 -10.95
N ASP A 77 -3.96 -5.90 -9.78
CA ASP A 77 -3.31 -4.64 -9.47
C ASP A 77 -1.79 -4.80 -9.47
N TYR A 78 -1.28 -5.89 -8.91
CA TYR A 78 0.14 -6.17 -8.93
C TYR A 78 0.63 -6.47 -10.37
N ALA A 79 -0.14 -7.21 -11.17
CA ALA A 79 0.18 -7.41 -12.58
C ALA A 79 0.25 -6.10 -13.38
N LYS A 80 -0.72 -5.19 -13.19
CA LYS A 80 -0.71 -3.84 -13.81
C LYS A 80 0.55 -3.08 -13.42
N GLN A 81 0.93 -3.15 -12.14
CA GLN A 81 2.12 -2.47 -11.63
C GLN A 81 3.43 -3.07 -12.16
N LEU A 82 3.41 -4.36 -12.51
CA LEU A 82 4.51 -5.04 -13.21
C LEU A 82 4.48 -4.82 -14.74
N GLY A 83 3.50 -4.08 -15.27
CA GLY A 83 3.34 -3.83 -16.69
C GLY A 83 2.84 -5.04 -17.48
N ILE A 84 2.22 -6.02 -16.81
CA ILE A 84 1.71 -7.24 -17.43
C ILE A 84 0.21 -7.03 -17.76
N ARG A 85 -0.15 -7.19 -19.04
CA ARG A 85 -1.53 -6.99 -19.52
C ARG A 85 -2.37 -8.23 -19.29
N ILE A 86 -3.36 -8.12 -18.40
CA ILE A 86 -4.41 -9.12 -18.24
C ILE A 86 -5.49 -8.80 -19.29
N LEU A 87 -5.81 -9.77 -20.14
CA LEU A 87 -6.90 -9.70 -21.12
C LEU A 87 -8.27 -9.72 -20.42
#